data_AF-A0A0A0AIL4-F1
#
_entry.id   AF-A0A0A0AIL4-F1
#
_cell.length_a   1.000
_cell.length_b   1.000
_cell.length_c   1.000
_cell.angle_alpha   90.00
_cell.angle_beta   90.00
_cell.angle_gamma   90.00
#
_symmetry.space_group_name_H-M   'P 1'
#
loop_
_entity.id
_entity.type
_entity.pdbx_description
1 polymer ?
#
loop_
_entity_poly.entity_id
_entity_poly.type
_entity_poly.pdbx_seq_one_letter_code
_entity_poly.pdbx_strand_id
1 'polypeptide(L)'
;LVEELLRELICVFQELLSNSLYPVLQPAIGVGSAFEGWSPHGDDAVYCLLVPLKPPRGHTFHLELGTAAEMPEKGSCVRVELECTCTSKQLGENTLCFLHDPKEDMRNQNASLLHTLCTGPYLDVQKTAHWFRNLVRSAWVFVPQSFRYNLKVLPCSRSCKLQLTNAFGRTFFVEMIFGVQQGDSDIFLTSQSTEAIFTPSTMWLESYAVAEVKFFRHVAREAPHDTFHLKCLQICTRILVGTSFSDYILKTVVMHLLNTLPLSSWRMSEFLMRLQDIMEYLCTCLEKKRLNHFFFGNKNIPEEIILPPALQTAKPCNLFHRLAQDPRAYIKALYEFSELQDQ
;
A
#
# COMPACT_ATOMS: atom_id res chain seq x y z
N LEU A 1 -4.65 1.44 19.76
CA LEU A 1 -5.66 0.36 19.66
C LEU A 1 -5.48 -0.47 18.39
N VAL A 2 -5.71 0.09 17.18
CA VAL A 2 -5.58 -0.68 15.93
C VAL A 2 -4.16 -1.24 15.77
N GLU A 3 -3.14 -0.41 15.91
CA GLU A 3 -1.73 -0.84 15.83
C GLU A 3 -1.35 -1.92 16.86
N GLU A 4 -1.93 -1.85 18.07
CA GLU A 4 -1.68 -2.80 19.15
C GLU A 4 -2.30 -4.18 18.85
N LEU A 5 -3.57 -4.19 18.44
CA LEU A 5 -4.29 -5.41 18.03
C LEU A 5 -3.55 -6.16 16.92
N LEU A 6 -2.94 -5.40 16.00
CA LEU A 6 -2.23 -5.96 14.85
C LEU A 6 -0.85 -6.47 15.20
N ARG A 7 -0.15 -5.77 16.10
CA ARG A 7 1.12 -6.26 16.63
C ARG A 7 0.93 -7.63 17.24
N GLU A 8 -0.09 -7.79 18.09
CA GLU A 8 -0.42 -9.09 18.68
C GLU A 8 -0.81 -10.12 17.64
N LEU A 9 -1.66 -9.76 16.67
CA LEU A 9 -2.06 -10.67 15.60
C LEU A 9 -0.85 -11.16 14.77
N ILE A 10 0.08 -10.28 14.42
CA ILE A 10 1.30 -10.62 13.68
C ILE A 10 2.22 -11.49 14.54
N CYS A 11 2.36 -11.21 15.84
CA CYS A 11 3.12 -12.06 16.77
C CYS A 11 2.56 -13.49 16.80
N VAL A 12 1.25 -13.64 16.98
CA VAL A 12 0.59 -14.95 16.94
C VAL A 12 0.82 -15.64 15.59
N PHE A 13 0.73 -14.91 14.47
CA PHE A 13 1.01 -15.52 13.17
C PHE A 13 2.47 -15.97 13.02
N GLN A 14 3.43 -15.20 13.51
CA GLN A 14 4.84 -15.58 13.46
C GLN A 14 5.11 -16.86 14.25
N GLU A 15 4.43 -17.04 15.38
CA GLU A 15 4.49 -18.28 16.16
C GLU A 15 3.82 -19.45 15.42
N LEU A 16 2.60 -19.26 14.90
CA LEU A 16 1.86 -20.29 14.16
C LEU A 16 2.55 -20.72 12.86
N LEU A 17 3.25 -19.81 12.21
CA LEU A 17 3.98 -20.05 10.97
C LEU A 17 5.46 -20.40 11.21
N SER A 18 5.90 -20.49 12.47
CA SER A 18 7.26 -20.89 12.80
C SER A 18 7.52 -22.29 12.25
N ASN A 19 8.54 -22.43 11.40
CA ASN A 19 8.88 -23.65 10.66
C ASN A 19 7.90 -24.09 9.56
N SER A 20 6.93 -23.26 9.19
CA SER A 20 6.10 -23.51 8.01
C SER A 20 6.85 -23.15 6.72
N LEU A 21 6.37 -23.67 5.59
CA LEU A 21 6.82 -23.28 4.26
C LEU A 21 5.99 -22.13 3.69
N TYR A 22 5.27 -21.37 4.52
CA TYR A 22 4.47 -20.23 4.10
C TYR A 22 5.23 -18.89 4.24
N PRO A 23 4.79 -17.81 3.57
CA PRO A 23 5.48 -16.54 3.62
C PRO A 23 5.62 -16.02 5.05
N VAL A 24 6.80 -15.50 5.37
CA VAL A 24 7.08 -14.92 6.68
C VAL A 24 6.47 -13.52 6.72
N LEU A 25 5.45 -13.35 7.57
CA LEU A 25 4.76 -12.07 7.75
C LEU A 25 5.64 -11.12 8.57
N GLN A 26 5.94 -9.95 8.01
CA GLN A 26 6.62 -8.87 8.71
C GLN A 26 5.63 -7.99 9.47
N PRO A 27 6.09 -7.14 10.42
CA PRO A 27 5.25 -6.16 11.07
C PRO A 27 4.45 -5.32 10.06
N ALA A 28 3.14 -5.20 10.31
CA ALA A 28 2.27 -4.43 9.44
C ALA A 28 2.61 -2.94 9.49
N ILE A 29 2.51 -2.28 8.34
CA ILE A 29 2.78 -0.85 8.17
C ILE A 29 1.44 -0.14 7.94
N GLY A 30 1.11 0.83 8.78
CA GLY A 30 -0.04 1.69 8.59
C GLY A 30 0.10 2.56 7.34
N VAL A 31 -0.86 2.49 6.43
CA VAL A 31 -0.85 3.23 5.16
C VAL A 31 -2.18 3.94 4.88
N GLY A 32 -2.11 5.01 4.10
CA GLY A 32 -3.28 5.80 3.71
C GLY A 32 -3.71 6.81 4.76
N SER A 33 -4.84 7.47 4.50
CA SER A 33 -5.26 8.72 5.15
C SER A 33 -5.37 8.65 6.68
N ALA A 34 -5.74 7.50 7.24
CA ALA A 34 -5.82 7.30 8.69
C ALA A 34 -4.45 7.36 9.38
N PHE A 35 -3.40 6.82 8.74
CA PHE A 35 -2.03 6.80 9.27
C PHE A 35 -1.21 8.02 8.83
N GLU A 36 -1.64 8.68 7.75
CA GLU A 36 -1.10 9.96 7.30
C GLU A 36 -1.70 11.16 8.08
N GLY A 37 -2.73 10.93 8.92
CA GLY A 37 -3.28 11.91 9.86
C GLY A 37 -4.35 12.85 9.29
N TRP A 38 -4.82 12.62 8.05
CA TRP A 38 -5.79 13.49 7.38
C TRP A 38 -7.09 12.79 6.98
N SER A 39 -7.42 11.64 7.57
CA SER A 39 -8.65 10.90 7.22
C SER A 39 -9.90 11.80 7.21
N PRO A 40 -10.72 11.78 6.13
CA PRO A 40 -11.87 12.67 5.99
C PRO A 40 -13.02 12.33 6.95
N HIS A 41 -13.12 11.06 7.40
CA HIS A 41 -14.20 10.54 8.26
C HIS A 41 -13.65 10.10 9.62
N GLY A 42 -13.99 10.84 10.68
CA GLY A 42 -13.48 10.55 12.03
C GLY A 42 -13.95 9.23 12.64
N ASP A 43 -15.19 8.82 12.34
CA ASP A 43 -15.82 7.64 12.98
C ASP A 43 -15.94 6.40 12.07
N ASP A 44 -15.85 6.55 10.74
CA ASP A 44 -15.97 5.47 9.74
C ASP A 44 -14.66 5.20 8.97
N ALA A 45 -13.52 5.66 9.49
CA ALA A 45 -12.22 5.45 8.84
C ALA A 45 -11.90 3.94 8.69
N VAL A 46 -11.60 3.53 7.46
CA VAL A 46 -10.99 2.21 7.19
C VAL A 46 -9.49 2.32 7.44
N TYR A 47 -9.00 1.55 8.40
CA TYR A 47 -7.57 1.46 8.69
C TYR A 47 -6.91 0.52 7.69
N CYS A 48 -6.17 1.07 6.74
CA CYS A 48 -5.45 0.28 5.73
C CYS A 48 -4.04 -0.05 6.19
N LEU A 49 -3.66 -1.32 6.08
CA LEU A 49 -2.39 -1.84 6.57
C LEU A 49 -1.73 -2.67 5.49
N LEU A 50 -0.46 -2.36 5.23
CA LEU A 50 0.38 -3.19 4.39
C LEU A 50 1.05 -4.26 5.26
N VAL A 51 0.84 -5.53 4.94
CA VAL A 51 1.51 -6.68 5.55
C VAL A 51 2.63 -7.14 4.61
N PRO A 52 3.91 -6.83 4.90
CA PRO A 52 5.00 -7.27 4.04
C PRO A 52 5.22 -8.78 4.16
N LEU A 53 5.39 -9.43 3.01
CA LEU A 53 5.65 -10.85 2.88
C LEU A 53 7.13 -11.05 2.53
N LYS A 54 7.83 -11.84 3.34
CA LYS A 54 9.16 -12.36 2.99
C LYS A 54 9.06 -13.83 2.55
N PRO A 55 9.93 -14.27 1.64
CA PRO A 55 9.93 -15.66 1.22
C PRO A 55 10.24 -16.58 2.42
N PRO A 56 9.63 -17.78 2.49
CA PRO A 56 10.01 -18.80 3.45
C PRO A 56 11.40 -19.35 3.13
N ARG A 57 11.95 -20.14 4.07
CA ARG A 57 13.22 -20.84 3.87
C ARG A 57 13.18 -21.70 2.59
N GLY A 58 14.25 -21.64 1.81
CA GLY A 58 14.39 -22.39 0.55
C GLY A 58 13.58 -21.82 -0.61
N HIS A 59 13.07 -20.59 -0.48
CA HIS A 59 12.39 -19.88 -1.55
C HIS A 59 12.97 -18.47 -1.71
N THR A 60 12.88 -17.94 -2.92
CA THR A 60 13.20 -16.54 -3.24
C THR A 60 12.02 -15.89 -3.95
N PHE A 61 11.81 -14.60 -3.69
CA PHE A 61 10.83 -13.78 -4.41
C PHE A 61 11.57 -12.87 -5.40
N HIS A 62 11.31 -13.07 -6.68
CA HIS A 62 11.81 -12.25 -7.77
C HIS A 62 10.68 -11.34 -8.26
N LEU A 63 10.92 -10.02 -8.22
CA LEU A 63 9.96 -9.04 -8.71
C LEU A 63 10.17 -8.82 -10.20
N GLU A 64 9.15 -9.16 -10.97
CA GLU A 64 9.10 -8.90 -12.41
C GLU A 64 8.23 -7.67 -12.63
N LEU A 65 8.87 -6.52 -12.85
CA LEU A 65 8.16 -5.25 -13.06
C LEU A 65 7.68 -5.13 -14.50
N GLY A 66 6.44 -4.68 -14.68
CA GLY A 66 5.90 -4.35 -15.99
C GLY A 66 6.65 -3.20 -16.66
N THR A 67 6.99 -3.32 -17.94
CA THR A 67 7.57 -2.21 -18.70
C THR A 67 6.51 -1.19 -19.08
N ALA A 68 6.60 0.03 -18.54
CA ALA A 68 5.67 1.14 -18.80
C ALA A 68 5.54 1.55 -20.29
N ALA A 69 6.42 1.06 -21.17
CA ALA A 69 6.44 1.38 -22.61
C ALA A 69 5.64 0.41 -23.48
N GLU A 70 5.28 -0.78 -22.98
CA GLU A 70 4.60 -1.81 -23.76
C GLU A 70 3.34 -2.29 -23.03
N MET A 71 2.25 -1.57 -23.31
CA MET A 71 0.87 -1.88 -22.88
C MET A 71 0.58 -1.72 -21.37
N PRO A 72 -0.49 -1.01 -20.98
CA PRO A 72 -0.97 -0.91 -19.59
C PRO A 72 -1.36 -2.25 -18.92
N GLU A 73 -1.26 -3.36 -19.66
CA GLU A 73 -1.72 -4.70 -19.29
C GLU A 73 -0.59 -5.63 -18.81
N LYS A 74 0.68 -5.29 -18.99
CA LYS A 74 1.80 -6.01 -18.35
C LYS A 74 1.92 -5.54 -16.91
N GLY A 75 1.06 -6.03 -16.05
CA GLY A 75 1.17 -5.79 -14.60
C GLY A 75 2.40 -6.49 -14.02
N SER A 76 2.89 -5.98 -12.89
CA SER A 76 4.01 -6.57 -12.19
C SER A 76 3.62 -7.91 -11.56
N CYS A 77 4.58 -8.82 -11.44
CA CYS A 77 4.36 -10.15 -10.87
C CYS A 77 5.45 -10.46 -9.83
N VAL A 78 5.12 -11.34 -8.88
CA VAL A 78 6.09 -11.90 -7.93
C VAL A 78 6.33 -13.35 -8.31
N ARG A 79 7.49 -13.64 -8.88
CA ARG A 79 7.91 -15.00 -9.21
C ARG A 79 8.57 -15.65 -8.00
N VAL A 80 8.17 -16.88 -7.71
CA VAL A 80 8.69 -17.69 -6.61
C VAL A 80 9.62 -18.76 -7.19
N GLU A 81 10.85 -18.78 -6.72
CA GLU A 81 11.84 -19.80 -7.10
C GLU A 81 12.31 -20.57 -5.88
N LEU A 82 12.73 -21.82 -6.08
CA LEU A 82 13.32 -22.63 -5.04
C LEU A 82 14.82 -22.34 -4.94
N GLU A 83 15.29 -22.12 -3.72
CA GLU A 83 16.70 -21.89 -3.41
C GLU A 83 17.27 -23.06 -2.62
N CYS A 84 18.50 -23.48 -2.97
CA CYS A 84 19.18 -24.55 -2.26
C CYS A 84 19.62 -24.07 -0.88
N THR A 85 19.21 -24.78 0.17
CA THR A 85 19.62 -24.47 1.55
C THR A 85 20.82 -25.28 2.02
N CYS A 86 21.43 -26.10 1.15
CA CYS A 86 22.62 -26.88 1.47
C CYS A 86 23.83 -25.96 1.68
N THR A 87 24.55 -26.16 2.77
CA THR A 87 25.85 -25.49 2.98
C THR A 87 26.89 -26.16 2.09
N SER A 88 27.68 -25.38 1.34
CA SER A 88 28.72 -25.89 0.41
C SER A 88 29.73 -26.88 1.06
N LYS A 89 29.84 -26.90 2.39
CA LYS A 89 30.71 -27.80 3.17
C LYS A 89 30.10 -29.17 3.55
N GLN A 90 28.83 -29.45 3.24
CA GLN A 90 28.14 -30.73 3.57
C GLN A 90 27.74 -31.54 2.34
N LEU A 91 28.46 -31.40 1.23
CA LEU A 91 28.25 -32.19 0.01
C LEU A 91 28.83 -33.61 0.17
N GLY A 92 28.37 -34.37 1.17
CA GLY A 92 28.94 -35.67 1.51
C GLY A 92 28.06 -36.60 2.33
N GLU A 93 27.08 -36.09 3.09
CA GLU A 93 26.19 -36.93 3.90
C GLU A 93 24.74 -36.40 3.83
N ASN A 94 23.89 -37.07 3.06
CA ASN A 94 22.43 -37.04 3.14
C ASN A 94 21.77 -35.67 3.41
N THR A 95 22.16 -34.63 2.67
CA THR A 95 21.53 -33.31 2.78
C THR A 95 20.16 -33.32 2.10
N LEU A 96 19.10 -33.37 2.92
CA LEU A 96 17.70 -33.26 2.51
C LEU A 96 17.39 -31.78 2.20
N CYS A 97 17.30 -31.42 0.92
CA CYS A 97 16.76 -30.13 0.50
C CYS A 97 15.88 -30.32 -0.74
N PHE A 98 14.93 -29.41 -0.96
CA PHE A 98 13.98 -29.47 -2.09
C PHE A 98 14.63 -29.68 -3.46
N LEU A 99 15.84 -29.13 -3.67
CA LEU A 99 16.53 -29.25 -4.96
C LEU A 99 17.34 -30.54 -5.13
N HIS A 100 17.74 -31.20 -4.03
CA HIS A 100 18.62 -32.38 -4.08
C HIS A 100 17.93 -33.68 -3.66
N ASP A 101 16.75 -33.63 -3.02
CA ASP A 101 15.88 -34.79 -2.80
C ASP A 101 14.39 -34.47 -3.07
N PRO A 102 13.90 -34.75 -4.30
CA PRO A 102 12.50 -34.54 -4.69
C PRO A 102 11.47 -35.34 -3.88
N LYS A 103 11.90 -36.28 -3.03
CA LYS A 103 11.00 -37.04 -2.16
C LYS A 103 10.51 -36.22 -0.96
N GLU A 104 11.21 -35.16 -0.56
CA GLU A 104 10.70 -34.21 0.45
C GLU A 104 9.53 -33.37 -0.09
N ASP A 105 9.57 -33.00 -1.38
CA ASP A 105 8.43 -32.37 -2.06
C ASP A 105 7.19 -33.25 -1.98
N MET A 106 7.34 -34.57 -2.17
CA MET A 106 6.22 -35.52 -2.08
C MET A 106 5.64 -35.68 -0.67
N ARG A 107 6.45 -35.55 0.39
CA ARG A 107 5.96 -35.60 1.79
C ARG A 107 5.23 -34.33 2.21
N ASN A 108 5.58 -33.19 1.61
CA ASN A 108 5.08 -31.87 2.00
C ASN A 108 4.15 -31.22 0.96
N GLN A 109 3.60 -31.97 -0.01
CA GLN A 109 2.78 -31.41 -1.10
C GLN A 109 1.61 -30.54 -0.61
N ASN A 110 0.94 -30.96 0.47
CA ASN A 110 -0.17 -30.21 1.09
C ASN A 110 0.27 -28.95 1.87
N ALA A 111 1.57 -28.81 2.17
CA ALA A 111 2.16 -27.71 2.92
C ALA A 111 3.09 -26.82 2.08
N SER A 112 3.24 -27.09 0.78
CA SER A 112 4.15 -26.35 -0.10
C SER A 112 3.56 -25.01 -0.55
N LEU A 113 4.36 -23.94 -0.44
CA LEU A 113 4.01 -22.59 -0.91
C LEU A 113 3.52 -22.58 -2.36
N LEU A 114 4.25 -23.29 -3.22
CA LEU A 114 4.01 -23.33 -4.66
C LEU A 114 2.64 -23.93 -4.99
N HIS A 115 2.22 -24.97 -4.26
CA HIS A 115 0.92 -25.60 -4.50
C HIS A 115 -0.24 -24.76 -3.92
N THR A 116 -0.07 -24.20 -2.72
CA THR A 116 -1.16 -23.50 -2.03
C THR A 116 -1.33 -22.05 -2.49
N LEU A 117 -0.24 -21.28 -2.63
CA LEU A 117 -0.29 -19.84 -2.82
C LEU A 117 0.12 -19.37 -4.22
N CYS A 118 0.69 -20.24 -5.08
CA CYS A 118 1.12 -19.85 -6.42
C CYS A 118 0.17 -20.35 -7.51
N THR A 119 0.15 -19.62 -8.63
CA THR A 119 -0.47 -20.05 -9.90
C THR A 119 0.65 -20.10 -10.94
N GLY A 120 1.06 -21.32 -11.30
CA GLY A 120 2.36 -21.52 -11.96
C GLY A 120 3.50 -21.10 -11.01
N PRO A 121 4.54 -20.40 -11.50
CA PRO A 121 5.64 -19.94 -10.66
C PRO A 121 5.35 -18.60 -9.95
N TYR A 122 4.15 -18.03 -10.11
CA TYR A 122 3.85 -16.70 -9.59
C TYR A 122 2.99 -16.74 -8.33
N LEU A 123 3.35 -15.92 -7.34
CA LEU A 123 2.57 -15.76 -6.12
C LEU A 123 1.20 -15.15 -6.46
N ASP A 124 0.15 -15.91 -6.19
CA ASP A 124 -1.22 -15.55 -6.52
C ASP A 124 -1.84 -14.74 -5.39
N VAL A 125 -2.27 -13.53 -5.72
CA VAL A 125 -2.87 -12.58 -4.77
C VAL A 125 -4.16 -13.14 -4.17
N GLN A 126 -4.99 -13.81 -4.96
CA GLN A 126 -6.28 -14.31 -4.49
C GLN A 126 -6.12 -15.52 -3.58
N LYS A 127 -5.21 -16.43 -3.93
CA LYS A 127 -4.86 -17.57 -3.06
C LYS A 127 -4.23 -17.09 -1.76
N THR A 128 -3.34 -16.10 -1.83
CA THR A 128 -2.73 -15.46 -0.65
C THR A 128 -3.78 -14.82 0.25
N ALA A 129 -4.72 -14.05 -0.32
CA ALA A 129 -5.82 -13.44 0.44
C ALA A 129 -6.76 -14.49 1.06
N HIS A 130 -7.05 -15.58 0.35
CA HIS A 130 -7.87 -16.67 0.86
C HIS A 130 -7.18 -17.38 2.04
N TRP A 131 -5.91 -17.76 1.87
CA TRP A 131 -5.10 -18.38 2.92
C TRP A 131 -5.02 -17.49 4.16
N PHE A 132 -4.70 -16.20 3.98
CA PHE A 132 -4.56 -15.27 5.10
C PHE A 132 -5.88 -15.08 5.86
N ARG A 133 -7.02 -15.02 5.17
CA ARG A 133 -8.33 -14.94 5.83
C ARG A 133 -8.62 -16.17 6.70
N ASN A 134 -8.23 -17.36 6.25
CA ASN A 134 -8.38 -18.57 7.06
C ASN A 134 -7.42 -18.57 8.24
N LEU A 135 -6.18 -18.10 8.04
CA LEU A 135 -5.21 -17.92 9.12
C LEU A 135 -5.73 -16.97 10.20
N VAL A 136 -6.29 -15.81 9.82
CA VAL A 136 -6.92 -14.86 10.76
C VAL A 136 -8.04 -15.53 11.56
N ARG A 137 -8.94 -16.26 10.91
CA ARG A 137 -10.05 -16.94 11.60
C ARG A 137 -9.55 -17.94 12.64
N SER A 138 -8.53 -18.72 12.29
CA SER A 138 -7.95 -19.72 13.18
C SER A 138 -7.13 -19.10 14.31
N ALA A 139 -6.42 -18.00 14.03
CA ALA A 139 -5.53 -17.37 15.00
C ALA A 139 -6.26 -16.44 15.98
N TRP A 140 -7.42 -15.89 15.61
CA TRP A 140 -8.10 -14.87 16.39
C TRP A 140 -8.35 -15.27 17.84
N VAL A 141 -8.66 -16.55 18.09
CA VAL A 141 -8.91 -17.08 19.44
C VAL A 141 -7.69 -16.99 20.38
N PHE A 142 -6.48 -16.85 19.84
CA PHE A 142 -5.24 -16.72 20.61
C PHE A 142 -4.84 -15.26 20.85
N VAL A 143 -5.52 -14.32 20.20
CA VAL A 143 -5.23 -12.89 20.32
C VAL A 143 -5.91 -12.35 21.59
N PRO A 144 -5.20 -11.66 22.50
CA PRO A 144 -5.79 -11.15 23.75
C PRO A 144 -7.03 -10.26 23.54
N GLN A 145 -7.08 -9.54 22.43
CA GLN A 145 -8.19 -8.65 22.07
C GLN A 145 -9.46 -9.41 21.66
N SER A 146 -9.42 -10.72 21.46
CA SER A 146 -10.59 -11.56 21.15
C SER A 146 -11.65 -11.55 22.24
N PHE A 147 -11.26 -11.32 23.50
CA PHE A 147 -12.20 -11.17 24.61
C PHE A 147 -12.92 -9.81 24.62
N ARG A 148 -12.37 -8.80 23.91
CA ARG A 148 -12.88 -7.42 23.89
C ARG A 148 -13.67 -7.09 22.63
N TYR A 149 -13.38 -7.79 21.53
CA TYR A 149 -13.95 -7.51 20.22
C TYR A 149 -14.46 -8.78 19.57
N ASN A 150 -15.66 -8.70 19.00
CA ASN A 150 -16.14 -9.68 18.05
C ASN A 150 -15.52 -9.39 16.67
N LEU A 151 -14.86 -10.39 16.10
CA LEU A 151 -14.23 -10.29 14.77
C LEU A 151 -15.14 -10.91 13.70
N LYS A 152 -15.42 -10.14 12.67
CA LYS A 152 -16.01 -10.64 11.43
C LYS A 152 -15.06 -10.42 10.26
N VAL A 153 -14.63 -11.50 9.61
CA VAL A 153 -13.84 -11.45 8.37
C VAL A 153 -14.79 -11.25 7.19
N LEU A 154 -14.68 -10.11 6.53
CA LEU A 154 -15.51 -9.72 5.38
C LEU A 154 -14.99 -10.36 4.07
N PRO A 155 -15.87 -10.61 3.09
CA PRO A 155 -15.47 -11.13 1.80
C PRO A 155 -14.67 -10.08 1.01
N CYS A 156 -13.45 -10.43 0.62
CA CYS A 156 -12.64 -9.71 -0.37
C CYS A 156 -11.71 -10.69 -1.07
N SER A 157 -11.50 -10.53 -2.37
CA SER A 157 -10.68 -11.46 -3.17
C SER A 157 -9.19 -11.16 -3.08
N ARG A 158 -8.78 -9.94 -2.75
CA ARG A 158 -7.38 -9.48 -2.88
C ARG A 158 -6.80 -8.84 -1.62
N SER A 159 -7.61 -8.68 -0.58
CA SER A 159 -7.19 -8.18 0.74
C SER A 159 -7.94 -8.93 1.84
N CYS A 160 -7.53 -8.71 3.08
CA CYS A 160 -8.25 -9.22 4.25
C CYS A 160 -8.94 -8.05 4.95
N LYS A 161 -10.27 -7.98 4.79
CA LYS A 161 -11.12 -6.96 5.44
C LYS A 161 -11.71 -7.53 6.72
N LEU A 162 -11.52 -6.82 7.82
CA LEU A 162 -11.98 -7.18 9.15
C LEU A 162 -12.94 -6.11 9.65
N GLN A 163 -14.04 -6.54 10.25
CA GLN A 163 -14.93 -5.72 11.05
C GLN A 163 -14.76 -6.14 12.50
N LEU A 164 -14.43 -5.17 13.36
CA LEU A 164 -14.23 -5.37 14.79
C LEU A 164 -15.33 -4.62 15.54
N THR A 165 -16.14 -5.35 16.30
CA THR A 165 -17.25 -4.79 17.09
C THR A 165 -16.98 -4.96 18.57
N ASN A 166 -17.01 -3.88 19.34
CA ASN A 166 -16.85 -3.97 20.79
C ASN A 166 -18.17 -4.31 21.51
N ALA A 167 -18.10 -4.53 22.84
CA ALA A 167 -19.26 -4.82 23.67
C ALA A 167 -20.32 -3.69 23.69
N PHE A 168 -19.94 -2.45 23.33
CA PHE A 168 -20.84 -1.31 23.22
C PHE A 168 -21.45 -1.13 21.82
N GLY A 169 -21.22 -2.09 20.91
CA GLY A 169 -21.72 -2.03 19.53
C GLY A 169 -20.98 -1.08 18.60
N ARG A 170 -19.87 -0.44 19.05
CA ARG A 170 -19.04 0.38 18.17
C ARG A 170 -18.23 -0.52 17.25
N THR A 171 -18.26 -0.20 15.97
CA THR A 171 -17.57 -0.93 14.90
C THR A 171 -16.46 -0.09 14.32
N PHE A 172 -15.35 -0.73 13.95
CA PHE A 172 -14.36 -0.14 13.04
C PHE A 172 -13.87 -1.17 12.05
N PHE A 173 -13.34 -0.70 10.93
CA PHE A 173 -12.94 -1.52 9.79
C PHE A 173 -11.43 -1.47 9.60
N VAL A 174 -10.85 -2.65 9.39
CA VAL A 174 -9.42 -2.82 9.11
C VAL A 174 -9.28 -3.55 7.80
N GLU A 175 -8.48 -3.02 6.89
CA GLU A 175 -8.12 -3.67 5.63
C GLU A 175 -6.63 -3.99 5.62
N MET A 176 -6.29 -5.26 5.52
CA MET A 176 -4.91 -5.71 5.34
C MET A 176 -4.66 -6.06 3.88
N ILE A 177 -3.76 -5.31 3.27
CA ILE A 177 -3.22 -5.57 1.93
C ILE A 177 -1.85 -6.24 2.07
N PHE A 178 -1.49 -7.08 1.11
CA PHE A 178 -0.22 -7.79 1.13
C PHE A 178 0.80 -7.04 0.29
N GLY A 179 2.07 -7.07 0.70
CA GLY A 179 3.15 -6.39 0.00
C GLY A 179 4.40 -7.24 -0.13
N VAL A 180 5.11 -7.12 -1.25
CA VAL A 180 6.49 -7.59 -1.38
C VAL A 180 7.37 -6.38 -1.65
N GLN A 181 8.37 -6.19 -0.79
CA GLN A 181 9.25 -5.02 -0.82
C GLN A 181 10.21 -5.10 -2.02
N GLN A 182 10.40 -3.97 -2.71
CA GLN A 182 11.38 -3.87 -3.79
C GLN A 182 12.77 -3.58 -3.22
N GLY A 183 13.57 -4.64 -3.08
CA GLY A 183 14.88 -4.57 -2.44
C GLY A 183 14.75 -4.03 -1.01
N ASP A 184 15.57 -3.04 -0.67
CA ASP A 184 15.53 -2.35 0.63
C ASP A 184 14.82 -0.98 0.56
N SER A 185 14.03 -0.74 -0.50
CA SER A 185 13.35 0.54 -0.72
C SER A 185 11.98 0.62 -0.05
N ASP A 186 11.39 1.82 -0.02
CA ASP A 186 10.04 2.07 0.46
C ASP A 186 8.94 1.80 -0.58
N ILE A 187 9.29 1.13 -1.67
CA ILE A 187 8.38 0.78 -2.75
C ILE A 187 8.00 -0.69 -2.66
N PHE A 188 6.72 -0.98 -2.83
CA PHE A 188 6.17 -2.32 -2.67
C PHE A 188 5.33 -2.71 -3.88
N LEU A 189 5.41 -3.98 -4.27
CA LEU A 189 4.36 -4.61 -5.06
C LEU A 189 3.25 -5.05 -4.11
N THR A 190 2.03 -4.62 -4.35
CA THR A 190 0.89 -4.81 -3.44
C THR A 190 -0.24 -5.59 -4.08
N SER A 191 -1.03 -6.24 -3.22
CA SER A 191 -2.21 -7.00 -3.64
C SER A 191 -3.39 -6.14 -4.11
N GLN A 192 -3.29 -4.82 -4.00
CA GLN A 192 -4.33 -3.89 -4.44
C GLN A 192 -4.68 -4.11 -5.92
N SER A 193 -5.90 -3.74 -6.28
CA SER A 193 -6.44 -3.85 -7.64
C SER A 193 -6.66 -2.46 -8.20
N THR A 194 -6.49 -2.31 -9.51
CA THR A 194 -7.09 -1.20 -10.23
C THR A 194 -8.58 -1.49 -10.39
N GLU A 195 -9.39 -0.46 -10.66
CA GLU A 195 -10.84 -0.59 -10.90
C GLU A 195 -11.19 -1.36 -12.20
N ALA A 196 -10.20 -1.95 -12.87
CA ALA A 196 -10.41 -2.77 -14.05
C ALA A 196 -11.09 -4.09 -13.69
N ILE A 197 -12.13 -4.44 -14.45
CA ILE A 197 -13.02 -5.60 -14.21
C ILE A 197 -12.24 -6.94 -14.27
N PHE A 198 -11.07 -6.97 -14.91
CA PHE A 198 -10.25 -8.18 -15.09
C PHE A 198 -8.78 -7.96 -14.74
N THR A 199 -8.47 -7.79 -13.46
CA THR A 199 -7.08 -7.87 -12.96
C THR A 199 -6.70 -9.34 -12.74
N PRO A 200 -5.67 -9.89 -13.42
CA PRO A 200 -5.20 -11.26 -13.20
C PRO A 200 -4.90 -11.54 -11.72
N SER A 201 -5.12 -12.77 -11.28
CA SER A 201 -4.91 -13.17 -9.87
C SER A 201 -3.44 -13.10 -9.45
N THR A 202 -2.50 -13.23 -10.40
CA THR A 202 -1.06 -13.14 -10.18
C THR A 202 -0.49 -11.73 -10.35
N MET A 203 -1.31 -10.75 -10.77
CA MET A 203 -0.86 -9.37 -10.95
C MET A 203 -0.74 -8.68 -9.59
N TRP A 204 0.37 -7.99 -9.36
CA TRP A 204 0.63 -7.12 -8.21
C TRP A 204 0.83 -5.68 -8.71
N LEU A 205 0.42 -4.69 -7.91
CA LEU A 205 0.54 -3.28 -8.27
C LEU A 205 1.66 -2.59 -7.48
N GLU A 206 2.51 -1.85 -8.19
CA GLU A 206 3.48 -0.98 -7.55
C GLU A 206 2.76 0.10 -6.72
N SER A 207 3.16 0.26 -5.48
CA SER A 207 2.58 1.19 -4.52
C SER A 207 3.68 2.01 -3.85
N TYR A 208 3.38 3.30 -3.69
CA TYR A 208 4.23 4.29 -3.04
C TYR A 208 3.75 4.61 -1.63
N ALA A 209 2.71 3.92 -1.12
CA ALA A 209 2.00 4.30 0.10
C ALA A 209 2.90 4.33 1.36
N VAL A 210 3.92 3.46 1.43
CA VAL A 210 4.89 3.49 2.54
C VAL A 210 5.78 4.74 2.46
N ALA A 211 6.25 5.10 1.27
CA ALA A 211 6.99 6.35 1.04
C ALA A 211 6.13 7.59 1.36
N GLU A 212 4.84 7.56 1.03
CA GLU A 212 3.90 8.66 1.34
C GLU A 212 3.71 8.85 2.84
N VAL A 213 3.49 7.75 3.59
CA VAL A 213 3.38 7.81 5.06
C VAL A 213 4.67 8.33 5.67
N LYS A 214 5.83 7.88 5.18
CA LYS A 214 7.11 8.42 5.64
C LYS A 214 7.24 9.91 5.35
N PHE A 215 6.80 10.38 4.18
CA PHE A 215 6.78 11.80 3.86
C PHE A 215 5.91 12.61 4.83
N PHE A 216 4.68 12.17 5.11
CA PHE A 216 3.84 12.89 6.08
C PHE A 216 4.40 12.83 7.50
N ARG A 217 5.03 11.72 7.89
CA ARG A 217 5.74 11.60 9.17
C ARG A 217 6.94 12.55 9.25
N HIS A 218 7.69 12.70 8.16
CA HIS A 218 8.77 13.66 8.02
C HIS A 218 8.25 15.08 8.27
N VAL A 219 7.23 15.48 7.51
CA VAL A 219 6.61 16.80 7.63
C VAL A 219 6.10 17.05 9.05
N ALA A 220 5.43 16.07 9.67
CA ALA A 220 4.93 16.21 11.04
C ALA A 220 6.04 16.37 12.08
N ARG A 221 7.24 15.80 11.84
CA ARG A 221 8.41 15.96 12.72
C ARG A 221 9.08 17.32 12.56
N GLU A 222 9.18 17.81 11.33
CA GLU A 222 9.88 19.06 11.02
C GLU A 222 8.98 20.31 11.15
N ALA A 223 7.66 20.14 11.07
CA ALA A 223 6.72 21.26 11.15
C ALA A 223 6.57 21.82 12.58
N PRO A 224 6.27 23.12 12.72
CA PRO A 224 5.87 23.68 14.01
C PRO A 224 4.66 22.98 14.62
N HIS A 225 4.56 22.96 15.96
CA HIS A 225 3.49 22.29 16.69
C HIS A 225 2.07 22.76 16.32
N ASP A 226 1.92 23.97 15.78
CA ASP A 226 0.65 24.61 15.41
C ASP A 226 0.37 24.56 13.90
N THR A 227 0.89 23.55 13.19
CA THR A 227 0.68 23.40 11.74
C THR A 227 -0.73 22.91 11.36
N PHE A 228 -1.23 23.37 10.21
CA PHE A 228 -2.59 23.16 9.69
C PHE A 228 -2.61 22.43 8.34
N HIS A 229 -1.47 21.96 7.83
CA HIS A 229 -1.39 21.32 6.51
C HIS A 229 -2.35 20.13 6.34
N LEU A 230 -2.47 19.25 7.34
CA LEU A 230 -3.42 18.13 7.30
C LEU A 230 -4.88 18.60 7.35
N LYS A 231 -5.17 19.69 8.07
CA LYS A 231 -6.52 20.29 8.08
C LYS A 231 -6.88 20.90 6.73
N CYS A 232 -5.91 21.54 6.04
CA CYS A 232 -6.13 22.02 4.69
C CYS A 232 -6.49 20.85 3.76
N LEU A 233 -5.71 19.77 3.78
CA LEU A 233 -5.97 18.57 2.98
C LEU A 233 -7.34 17.96 3.32
N GLN A 234 -7.68 17.82 4.60
CA GLN A 234 -8.99 17.33 5.05
C GLN A 234 -10.15 18.16 4.47
N ILE A 235 -10.08 19.48 4.55
CA ILE A 235 -11.13 20.35 4.00
C ILE A 235 -11.21 20.20 2.49
N CYS A 236 -10.08 20.24 1.77
CA CYS A 236 -10.08 20.07 0.32
C CYS A 236 -10.70 18.72 -0.09
N THR A 237 -10.35 17.62 0.58
CA THR A 237 -10.94 16.30 0.25
C THR A 237 -12.45 16.27 0.47
N ARG A 238 -12.96 16.98 1.49
CA ARG A 238 -14.41 17.11 1.72
C ARG A 238 -15.11 17.95 0.67
N ILE A 239 -14.49 19.05 0.24
CA ILE A 239 -15.02 19.93 -0.81
C ILE A 239 -15.10 19.18 -2.15
N LEU A 240 -14.12 18.33 -2.46
CA LEU A 240 -14.08 17.59 -3.73
C LEU A 240 -14.95 16.31 -3.75
N VAL A 241 -15.64 15.97 -2.66
CA VAL A 241 -16.52 14.79 -2.63
C VAL A 241 -17.59 14.91 -3.71
N GLY A 242 -17.73 13.89 -4.56
CA GLY A 242 -18.71 13.86 -5.65
C GLY A 242 -18.18 14.38 -6.99
N THR A 243 -16.94 14.87 -7.04
CA THR A 243 -16.25 15.21 -8.29
C THR A 243 -15.47 14.03 -8.87
N SER A 244 -14.89 14.19 -10.06
CA SER A 244 -13.97 13.25 -10.68
C SER A 244 -12.55 13.28 -10.09
N PHE A 245 -12.26 14.22 -9.17
CA PHE A 245 -10.98 14.29 -8.49
C PHE A 245 -10.92 13.29 -7.33
N SER A 246 -9.91 12.43 -7.34
CA SER A 246 -9.67 11.52 -6.22
C SER A 246 -8.89 12.18 -5.10
N ASP A 247 -9.06 11.69 -3.87
CA ASP A 247 -8.25 12.10 -2.70
C ASP A 247 -6.75 12.02 -2.97
N TYR A 248 -6.32 11.08 -3.82
CA TYR A 248 -4.93 10.91 -4.22
C TYR A 248 -4.37 12.10 -5.02
N ILE A 249 -5.19 12.73 -5.87
CA ILE A 249 -4.81 13.94 -6.62
C ILE A 249 -4.53 15.08 -5.65
N LEU A 250 -5.46 15.34 -4.73
CA LEU A 250 -5.27 16.38 -3.71
C LEU A 250 -4.08 16.11 -2.80
N LYS A 251 -3.92 14.86 -2.36
CA LYS A 251 -2.76 14.45 -1.58
C LYS A 251 -1.48 14.79 -2.32
N THR A 252 -1.40 14.44 -3.62
CA THR A 252 -0.21 14.74 -4.44
C THR A 252 0.03 16.25 -4.57
N VAL A 253 -1.01 17.06 -4.76
CA VAL A 253 -0.92 18.53 -4.79
C VAL A 253 -0.36 19.07 -3.47
N VAL A 254 -0.91 18.63 -2.34
CA VAL A 254 -0.44 19.05 -1.01
C VAL A 254 0.99 18.60 -0.75
N MET A 255 1.37 17.40 -1.15
CA MET A 255 2.77 16.94 -1.05
C MET A 255 3.73 17.83 -1.84
N HIS A 256 3.38 18.22 -3.07
CA HIS A 256 4.18 19.17 -3.85
C HIS A 256 4.29 20.53 -3.16
N LEU A 257 3.19 21.07 -2.65
CA LEU A 257 3.19 22.35 -1.94
C LEU A 257 3.99 22.30 -0.63
N LEU A 258 3.91 21.20 0.12
CA LEU A 258 4.72 20.98 1.32
C LEU A 258 6.22 20.88 1.01
N ASN A 259 6.56 20.49 -0.22
CA ASN A 259 7.93 20.37 -0.66
C ASN A 259 8.51 21.68 -1.26
N THR A 260 7.65 22.64 -1.62
CA THR A 260 8.08 23.92 -2.21
C THR A 260 7.94 25.09 -1.25
N LEU A 261 7.00 25.03 -0.31
CA LEU A 261 6.74 26.08 0.66
C LEU A 261 7.37 25.77 2.02
N PRO A 262 7.89 26.78 2.74
CA PRO A 262 8.39 26.56 4.10
C PRO A 262 7.31 26.01 5.03
N LEU A 263 7.62 25.01 5.86
CA LEU A 263 6.64 24.42 6.80
C LEU A 263 6.07 25.45 7.79
N SER A 264 6.80 26.54 8.06
CA SER A 264 6.33 27.66 8.87
C SER A 264 5.17 28.46 8.24
N SER A 265 4.91 28.33 6.94
CA SER A 265 3.78 28.98 6.25
C SER A 265 2.45 28.24 6.43
N TRP A 266 2.45 27.11 7.12
CA TRP A 266 1.25 26.27 7.30
C TRP A 266 0.57 26.51 8.65
N ARG A 267 0.59 27.75 9.16
CA ARG A 267 -0.03 28.11 10.45
C ARG A 267 -1.50 28.46 10.28
N MET A 268 -2.23 28.55 11.39
CA MET A 268 -3.64 28.97 11.39
C MET A 268 -3.85 30.35 10.74
N SER A 269 -2.92 31.30 10.93
CA SER A 269 -3.03 32.65 10.35
C SER A 269 -3.05 32.63 8.82
N GLU A 270 -2.35 31.66 8.22
CA GLU A 270 -2.21 31.51 6.77
C GLU A 270 -3.23 30.52 6.18
N PHE A 271 -4.12 29.97 7.02
CA PHE A 271 -4.95 28.81 6.68
C PHE A 271 -5.76 28.99 5.39
N LEU A 272 -6.47 30.12 5.26
CA LEU A 272 -7.27 30.43 4.07
C LEU A 272 -6.39 30.60 2.83
N MET A 273 -5.23 31.25 2.97
CA MET A 273 -4.27 31.36 1.87
C MET A 273 -3.72 29.99 1.46
N ARG A 274 -3.47 29.07 2.41
CA ARG A 274 -3.04 27.71 2.06
C ARG A 274 -4.11 26.93 1.31
N LEU A 275 -5.39 27.11 1.65
CA LEU A 275 -6.50 26.52 0.88
C LEU A 275 -6.55 27.09 -0.55
N GLN A 276 -6.37 28.40 -0.70
CA GLN A 276 -6.31 29.06 -2.01
C GLN A 276 -5.13 28.54 -2.83
N ASP A 277 -3.93 28.46 -2.26
CA ASP A 277 -2.74 27.92 -2.93
C ASP A 277 -2.96 26.47 -3.43
N ILE A 278 -3.66 25.63 -2.65
CA ILE A 278 -4.00 24.27 -3.08
C ILE A 278 -4.91 24.29 -4.31
N MET A 279 -5.95 25.12 -4.29
CA MET A 279 -6.90 25.24 -5.40
C MET A 279 -6.24 25.87 -6.64
N GLU A 280 -5.40 26.89 -6.47
CA GLU A 280 -4.65 27.54 -7.56
C GLU A 280 -3.63 26.59 -8.19
N TYR A 281 -2.93 25.80 -7.37
CA TYR A 281 -2.02 24.76 -7.86
C TYR A 281 -2.78 23.70 -8.66
N LEU A 282 -3.93 23.24 -8.16
CA LEU A 282 -4.78 22.29 -8.87
C LEU A 282 -5.29 22.87 -10.20
N CYS A 283 -5.72 24.13 -10.22
CA CYS A 283 -6.12 24.86 -11.43
C CYS A 283 -4.98 24.89 -12.45
N THR A 284 -3.78 25.29 -12.02
CA THR A 284 -2.58 25.32 -12.87
C THR A 284 -2.26 23.94 -13.45
N CYS A 285 -2.43 22.87 -12.66
CA CYS A 285 -2.27 21.50 -13.11
C CYS A 285 -3.31 21.09 -14.16
N LEU A 286 -4.56 21.53 -14.01
CA LEU A 286 -5.63 21.30 -14.98
C LEU A 286 -5.35 22.01 -16.29
N GLU A 287 -5.03 23.31 -16.27
CA GLU A 287 -4.69 24.08 -17.47
C GLU A 287 -3.55 23.44 -18.27
N LYS A 288 -2.53 22.95 -17.56
CA LYS A 288 -1.37 22.26 -18.16
C LYS A 288 -1.65 20.78 -18.48
N LYS A 289 -2.82 20.25 -18.10
CA LYS A 289 -3.19 18.83 -18.14
C LYS A 289 -2.12 17.92 -17.53
N ARG A 290 -1.47 18.42 -16.49
CA ARG A 290 -0.27 17.83 -15.93
C ARG A 290 -0.19 18.00 -14.42
N LEU A 291 -0.23 16.86 -13.73
CA LEU A 291 0.15 16.72 -12.34
C LEU A 291 1.16 15.59 -12.26
N ASN A 292 2.42 15.89 -11.96
CA ASN A 292 3.43 14.85 -11.86
C ASN A 292 3.27 14.08 -10.53
N HIS A 293 3.46 12.77 -10.58
CA HIS A 293 3.57 11.93 -9.38
C HIS A 293 4.71 12.44 -8.50
N PHE A 294 4.49 12.46 -7.17
CA PHE A 294 5.40 13.12 -6.24
C PHE A 294 6.83 12.58 -6.22
N PHE A 295 7.03 11.25 -6.24
CA PHE A 295 8.36 10.62 -6.13
C PHE A 295 9.15 10.48 -7.45
N PHE A 296 8.54 10.62 -8.63
CA PHE A 296 9.20 10.34 -9.91
C PHE A 296 10.08 11.52 -10.35
N GLY A 297 11.40 11.32 -10.36
CA GLY A 297 12.36 12.35 -10.77
C GLY A 297 12.42 13.56 -9.83
N ASN A 298 11.81 13.47 -8.65
CA ASN A 298 11.84 14.53 -7.64
C ASN A 298 13.14 14.44 -6.84
N LYS A 299 13.93 15.52 -6.87
CA LYS A 299 15.24 15.60 -6.22
C LYS A 299 15.17 16.07 -4.76
N ASN A 300 14.03 16.61 -4.36
CA ASN A 300 13.83 17.18 -3.03
C ASN A 300 13.03 16.19 -2.16
N ILE A 301 13.43 14.93 -2.16
CA ILE A 301 12.80 13.91 -1.31
C ILE A 301 13.64 13.79 -0.02
N PRO A 302 13.02 13.76 1.17
CA PRO A 302 13.74 13.53 2.43
C PRO A 302 14.60 12.26 2.39
N GLU A 303 15.82 12.33 2.92
CA GLU A 303 16.81 11.23 2.89
C GLU A 303 16.32 9.93 3.57
N GLU A 304 15.37 10.03 4.50
CA GLU A 304 14.77 8.89 5.19
C GLU A 304 13.80 8.06 4.33
N ILE A 305 13.44 8.57 3.15
CA ILE A 305 12.63 7.87 2.15
C ILE A 305 13.56 7.24 1.12
N ILE A 306 13.62 5.92 1.13
CA ILE A 306 14.51 5.15 0.27
C ILE A 306 13.77 4.81 -1.02
N LEU A 307 14.16 5.44 -2.12
CA LEU A 307 13.60 5.17 -3.45
C LEU A 307 14.58 4.37 -4.32
N PRO A 308 14.12 3.41 -5.14
CA PRO A 308 14.94 2.76 -6.15
C PRO A 308 15.64 3.79 -7.05
N PRO A 309 16.92 3.58 -7.42
CA PRO A 309 17.67 4.52 -8.27
C PRO A 309 16.94 4.87 -9.57
N ALA A 310 16.25 3.90 -10.16
CA ALA A 310 15.46 4.09 -11.38
C ALA A 310 14.39 5.18 -11.22
N LEU A 311 13.70 5.26 -10.08
CA LEU A 311 12.68 6.30 -9.81
C LEU A 311 13.28 7.69 -9.63
N GLN A 312 14.47 7.77 -9.03
CA GLN A 312 15.16 9.06 -8.83
C GLN A 312 15.59 9.68 -10.16
N THR A 313 15.95 8.85 -11.14
CA THR A 313 16.33 9.29 -12.49
C THR A 313 15.17 9.26 -13.50
N ALA A 314 13.98 8.80 -13.08
CA ALA A 314 12.85 8.63 -13.98
C ALA A 314 12.34 9.98 -14.51
N LYS A 315 11.76 9.95 -15.71
CA LYS A 315 10.97 11.07 -16.20
C LYS A 315 9.73 11.24 -15.30
N PRO A 316 9.28 12.47 -15.02
CA PRO A 316 8.09 12.70 -14.21
C PRO A 316 6.88 11.98 -14.80
N CYS A 317 6.22 11.15 -13.99
CA CYS A 317 5.01 10.41 -14.37
C CYS A 317 3.78 11.33 -14.23
N ASN A 318 2.99 11.53 -15.28
CA ASN A 318 1.81 12.41 -15.23
C ASN A 318 0.56 11.66 -14.75
N LEU A 319 0.04 12.01 -13.57
CA LEU A 319 -1.23 11.50 -13.05
C LEU A 319 -2.44 11.95 -13.87
N PHE A 320 -2.35 13.12 -14.53
CA PHE A 320 -3.38 13.63 -15.44
C PHE A 320 -3.25 13.10 -16.87
N HIS A 321 -2.56 11.97 -17.06
CA HIS A 321 -2.39 11.36 -18.39
C HIS A 321 -3.73 11.14 -19.11
N ARG A 322 -4.77 10.68 -18.41
CA ARG A 322 -6.12 10.52 -18.98
C ARG A 322 -6.73 11.85 -19.41
N LEU A 323 -6.58 12.91 -18.61
CA LEU A 323 -7.08 14.25 -18.97
C LEU A 323 -6.31 14.85 -20.16
N ALA A 324 -5.04 14.49 -20.32
CA ALA A 324 -4.24 14.89 -21.47
C ALA A 324 -4.70 14.20 -22.77
N GLN A 325 -5.23 12.98 -22.68
CA GLN A 325 -5.63 12.16 -23.84
C GLN A 325 -7.11 12.23 -24.19
N ASP A 326 -8.00 12.38 -23.20
CA ASP A 326 -9.44 12.39 -23.38
C ASP A 326 -10.02 13.80 -23.17
N PRO A 327 -10.42 14.50 -24.26
CA PRO A 327 -11.04 15.81 -24.17
C PRO A 327 -12.33 15.83 -23.34
N ARG A 328 -13.11 14.74 -23.32
CA ARG A 328 -14.38 14.70 -22.58
C ARG A 328 -14.12 14.65 -21.07
N ALA A 329 -13.20 13.80 -20.65
CA ALA A 329 -12.75 13.75 -19.25
C ALA A 329 -12.18 15.10 -18.80
N TYR A 330 -11.40 15.75 -19.67
CA TYR A 330 -10.87 17.09 -19.39
C TYR A 330 -11.95 18.16 -19.23
N ILE A 331 -12.91 18.25 -20.16
CA ILE A 331 -14.01 19.22 -20.07
C ILE A 331 -14.85 18.98 -18.81
N LYS A 332 -15.13 17.71 -18.49
CA LYS A 332 -15.84 17.34 -17.26
C LYS A 332 -15.07 17.82 -16.01
N ALA A 333 -13.77 17.56 -15.94
CA ALA A 333 -12.94 17.98 -14.80
C ALA A 333 -12.88 19.51 -14.65
N LEU A 334 -12.83 20.26 -15.77
CA LEU A 334 -12.89 21.73 -15.73
C LEU A 334 -14.23 22.24 -15.23
N TYR A 335 -15.33 21.65 -15.71
CA TYR A 335 -16.68 22.03 -15.27
C TYR A 335 -16.89 21.76 -13.78
N GLU A 336 -16.48 20.59 -13.31
CA GLU A 336 -16.53 20.27 -11.88
C GLU A 336 -15.65 21.21 -11.06
N PHE A 337 -14.49 21.62 -11.57
CA PHE A 337 -13.62 22.57 -10.89
C PHE A 337 -14.21 23.99 -10.82
N SER A 338 -14.91 24.46 -11.87
CA SER A 338 -15.54 25.78 -11.84
C SER A 338 -16.70 25.85 -10.84
N GLU A 339 -17.54 24.81 -10.78
CA GLU A 339 -18.65 24.74 -9.82
C GLU A 339 -18.16 24.80 -8.36
N LEU A 340 -16.94 24.34 -8.09
CA LEU A 340 -16.31 24.40 -6.77
C LEU A 340 -15.79 25.79 -6.40
N GLN A 341 -15.51 26.66 -7.37
CA GLN A 341 -15.11 28.05 -7.10
C GLN A 341 -16.32 28.95 -6.83
N ASP A 342 -17.49 28.56 -7.31
CA ASP A 342 -18.76 29.29 -7.15
C ASP A 342 -19.51 28.91 -5.85
N GLN A 343 -19.05 27.88 -5.13
CA GLN A 343 -19.55 27.43 -3.82
C GLN A 343 -18.71 27.98 -2.66
#